data_AF-A0A2W1ECP7-F1
#
_entry.id   AF-A0A2W1ECP7-F1
#
_cell.length_a   1.000
_cell.length_b   1.000
_cell.length_c   1.000
_cell.angle_alpha   90.00
_cell.angle_beta   90.00
_cell.angle_gamma   90.00
#
_symmetry.space_group_name_H-M   'P 1'
#
loop_
_entity.id
_entity.type
_entity.pdbx_description
1 polymer ?
#
loop_
_entity_poly.entity_id
_entity_poly.type
_entity_poly.pdbx_seq_one_letter_code
_entity_poly.pdbx_strand_id
1 'polypeptide(L)'
;MVERTTIQTSTTLTPPFPLRPFPPTNPGASQPQTPNHAPNSPSSTPLTALSSLPTILPRSKSLTQTLTNIPLFLASDLDLSRLNRIHTHLWMAGRPMRARPLHRYKMLDMTVLPTQQMDLHLLRYSTKLLLKPLPEYLLDHGFWTQYICPERELHESAAGFLLSYGYNRYVVFFQRNFSWILIVFVFFSLVLSAMQVGLSFPEDSSSSLQNSYPFIRASFVFVVFSMVSVVVVLAFVTIIFIGIFVFNMVAAISHAKTEQRKRKELAREKEEKNRDV
;
A
#
# COMPACT_ATOMS: atom_id res chain seq x y z
N MET A 1 -7.19 -10.49 -46.90
CA MET A 1 -6.46 -9.23 -46.67
C MET A 1 -7.22 -8.48 -45.60
N VAL A 2 -6.90 -8.74 -44.33
CA VAL A 2 -7.58 -8.13 -43.17
C VAL A 2 -6.61 -7.11 -42.61
N GLU A 3 -6.99 -5.85 -42.78
CA GLU A 3 -6.26 -4.66 -42.38
C GLU A 3 -6.05 -4.66 -40.86
N ARG A 4 -4.80 -4.76 -40.44
CA ARG A 4 -4.41 -4.59 -39.03
C ARG A 4 -4.50 -3.10 -38.70
N THR A 5 -5.64 -2.68 -38.17
CA THR A 5 -5.77 -1.37 -37.52
C THR A 5 -4.76 -1.29 -36.37
N THR A 6 -3.68 -0.57 -36.61
CA THR A 6 -2.66 -0.26 -35.61
C THR A 6 -3.25 0.82 -34.70
N ILE A 7 -3.83 0.43 -33.58
CA ILE A 7 -4.23 1.38 -32.54
C ILE A 7 -2.94 1.88 -31.88
N GLN A 8 -2.45 3.05 -32.30
CA GLN A 8 -1.45 3.80 -31.55
C GLN A 8 -2.14 4.40 -30.32
N THR A 9 -2.10 3.72 -29.18
CA THR A 9 -2.40 4.34 -27.89
C THR A 9 -1.25 5.28 -27.54
N SER A 10 -1.39 6.58 -27.84
CA SER A 10 -0.57 7.63 -27.22
C SER A 10 -0.89 7.65 -25.72
N THR A 11 -0.16 6.82 -24.96
CA THR A 11 -0.40 6.65 -23.52
C THR A 11 0.31 7.79 -22.80
N THR A 12 -0.32 8.97 -22.72
CA THR A 12 0.25 10.10 -22.00
C THR A 12 0.41 9.71 -20.53
N LEU A 13 1.66 9.66 -20.05
CA LEU A 13 1.98 9.35 -18.66
C LEU A 13 1.48 10.48 -17.75
N THR A 14 0.84 10.11 -16.64
CA THR A 14 0.29 11.05 -15.66
C THR A 14 0.94 10.86 -14.28
N PRO A 15 0.96 11.90 -13.44
CA PRO A 15 1.45 11.78 -12.06
C PRO A 15 0.59 10.82 -11.23
N PRO A 16 1.17 10.11 -10.24
CA PRO A 16 0.47 9.09 -9.46
C PRO A 16 -0.48 9.65 -8.39
N PHE A 17 -0.62 10.98 -8.30
CA PHE A 17 -1.48 11.68 -7.36
C PHE A 17 -2.15 12.88 -8.06
N PRO A 18 -3.34 13.30 -7.62
CA PRO A 18 -4.04 14.43 -8.23
C PRO A 18 -3.34 15.76 -7.91
N LEU A 19 -3.55 16.76 -8.78
CA LEU A 19 -3.24 18.16 -8.48
C LEU A 19 -3.93 18.56 -7.18
N ARG A 20 -3.17 19.04 -6.20
CA ARG A 20 -3.76 19.70 -5.03
C ARG A 20 -4.10 21.14 -5.44
N PRO A 21 -5.37 21.55 -5.37
CA PRO A 21 -5.72 22.96 -5.46
C PRO A 21 -5.04 23.70 -4.31
N PHE A 22 -4.40 24.84 -4.60
CA PHE A 22 -3.97 25.74 -3.55
C PHE A 22 -5.21 26.23 -2.79
N PRO A 23 -5.19 26.30 -1.44
CA PRO A 23 -6.26 26.98 -0.72
C PRO A 23 -6.35 28.42 -1.25
N PRO A 24 -7.56 28.95 -1.50
CA PRO A 24 -7.70 30.31 -2.02
C PRO A 24 -7.06 31.28 -1.02
N THR A 25 -6.06 32.03 -1.47
CA THR A 25 -5.57 33.20 -0.75
C THR A 25 -6.73 34.16 -0.62
N ASN A 26 -7.24 34.37 0.61
CA ASN A 26 -8.29 35.34 0.86
C ASN A 26 -7.84 36.71 0.32
N PRO A 27 -8.56 37.32 -0.65
CA PRO A 27 -8.20 38.64 -1.20
C PRO A 27 -8.41 39.81 -0.23
N GLY A 28 -8.79 39.54 1.03
CA GLY A 28 -9.25 40.55 1.99
C GLY A 28 -8.21 41.07 2.98
N ALA A 29 -6.94 40.67 2.89
CA ALA A 29 -5.90 41.16 3.80
C ALA A 29 -5.13 42.36 3.20
N SER A 30 -5.85 43.38 2.73
CA SER A 30 -5.29 44.72 2.49
C SER A 30 -5.27 45.50 3.80
N GLN A 31 -4.27 45.23 4.64
CA GLN A 31 -3.88 46.18 5.69
C GLN A 31 -3.05 47.31 5.04
N PRO A 32 -3.29 48.59 5.38
CA PRO A 32 -2.50 49.70 4.86
C PRO A 32 -1.05 49.58 5.34
N GLN A 33 -0.10 49.55 4.41
CA GLN A 33 1.33 49.63 4.71
C GLN A 33 1.65 51.08 5.12
N THR A 34 1.96 51.30 6.40
CA THR A 34 2.71 52.48 6.84
C THR A 34 4.20 52.25 6.59
N PRO A 35 4.98 53.28 6.21
CA PRO A 35 6.38 53.12 5.85
C PRO A 35 7.21 53.13 7.13
N ASN A 36 7.46 51.96 7.74
CA ASN A 36 8.49 51.83 8.76
C ASN A 36 9.23 50.50 8.61
N HIS A 37 10.55 50.61 8.47
CA HIS A 37 11.51 49.52 8.49
C HIS A 37 11.24 48.53 9.64
N ALA A 38 10.95 47.27 9.29
CA ALA A 38 11.09 46.12 10.18
C ALA A 38 11.61 44.92 9.36
N PRO A 39 12.58 44.13 9.87
CA PRO A 39 13.17 43.03 9.13
C PRO A 39 12.22 41.82 9.08
N ASN A 40 11.97 41.34 7.85
CA ASN A 40 11.57 39.98 7.48
C ASN A 40 10.37 39.38 8.23
N SER A 41 9.15 39.68 7.76
CA SER A 41 8.05 38.72 7.87
C SER A 41 8.40 37.47 7.05
N PRO A 42 8.32 36.24 7.60
CA PRO A 42 8.55 35.03 6.80
C PRO A 42 7.46 34.96 5.73
N SER A 43 7.85 35.15 4.48
CA SER A 43 6.97 34.87 3.34
C SER A 43 6.57 33.41 3.41
N SER A 44 5.29 33.14 3.65
CA SER A 44 4.68 31.81 3.58
C SER A 44 4.59 31.28 2.13
N THR A 45 5.50 31.69 1.26
CA THR A 45 5.67 31.12 -0.07
C THR A 45 6.19 29.70 0.09
N PRO A 46 5.40 28.67 -0.28
CA PRO A 46 5.85 27.29 -0.20
C PRO A 46 7.11 27.12 -1.07
N LEU A 47 8.12 26.45 -0.52
CA LEU A 47 9.32 26.09 -1.26
C LEU A 47 8.90 25.30 -2.51
N THR A 48 9.28 25.81 -3.68
CA THR A 48 8.96 25.16 -4.96
C THR A 48 9.79 23.87 -5.09
N ALA A 49 9.30 22.83 -5.75
CA ALA A 49 10.03 21.58 -5.96
C ALA A 49 11.47 21.79 -6.45
N LEU A 50 11.68 22.76 -7.33
CA LEU A 50 13.00 23.16 -7.85
C LEU A 50 13.97 23.66 -6.77
N SER A 51 13.45 24.32 -5.72
CA SER A 51 14.25 24.81 -4.59
C SER A 51 14.70 23.69 -3.65
N SER A 52 14.05 22.53 -3.69
CA SER A 52 14.43 21.33 -2.92
C SER A 52 15.56 20.52 -3.57
N LEU A 53 15.92 20.84 -4.83
CA LEU A 53 16.97 20.15 -5.56
C LEU A 53 18.35 20.48 -4.96
N PRO A 54 19.29 19.53 -4.95
CA PRO A 54 20.66 19.82 -4.54
C PRO A 54 21.26 20.86 -5.50
N THR A 55 22.02 21.81 -4.98
CA THR A 55 22.61 22.88 -5.80
C THR A 55 23.59 22.35 -6.85
N ILE A 56 24.34 21.31 -6.49
CA ILE A 56 25.44 20.78 -7.30
C ILE A 56 25.27 19.27 -7.44
N LEU A 57 25.40 18.76 -8.66
CA LEU A 57 25.52 17.34 -8.93
C LEU A 57 27.02 16.99 -9.09
N PRO A 58 27.60 16.19 -8.20
CA PRO A 58 28.98 15.72 -8.35
C PRO A 58 29.05 14.63 -9.41
N ARG A 59 29.80 14.89 -10.49
CA ARG A 59 30.20 13.85 -11.46
C ARG A 59 31.70 13.60 -11.31
N SER A 60 32.13 12.36 -11.55
CA SER A 60 33.50 11.82 -11.38
C SER A 60 34.68 12.76 -11.71
N LYS A 61 34.51 13.78 -12.56
CA LYS A 61 35.53 14.81 -12.86
C LYS A 61 34.96 16.24 -13.12
N SER A 62 33.69 16.52 -12.84
CA SER A 62 33.08 17.84 -13.11
C SER A 62 31.91 18.14 -12.17
N LEU A 63 31.79 19.40 -11.74
CA LEU A 63 30.67 19.91 -10.95
C LEU A 63 29.73 20.67 -11.88
N THR A 64 28.48 20.23 -11.96
CA THR A 64 27.43 20.91 -12.74
C THR A 64 26.32 21.36 -11.82
N GLN A 65 25.77 22.55 -12.07
CA GLN A 65 24.60 23.04 -11.35
C GLN A 65 23.37 22.21 -11.75
N THR A 66 22.68 21.64 -10.76
CA THR A 66 21.55 20.72 -10.99
C THR A 66 20.41 21.38 -11.76
N LEU A 67 20.11 22.64 -11.43
CA LEU A 67 19.05 23.42 -12.09
C LEU A 67 19.29 23.60 -13.60
N THR A 68 20.54 23.58 -14.05
CA THR A 68 20.89 23.69 -15.47
C THR A 68 20.58 22.39 -16.24
N ASN A 69 20.57 21.24 -15.56
CA ASN A 69 20.35 19.94 -16.20
C ASN A 69 19.63 18.96 -15.28
N ILE A 70 18.34 19.24 -15.03
CA ILE A 70 17.45 18.42 -14.22
C ILE A 70 17.30 16.99 -14.76
N PRO A 71 17.15 16.74 -16.08
CA PRO A 71 17.05 15.37 -16.60
C PRO A 71 18.27 14.52 -16.26
N LEU A 72 19.48 15.09 -16.36
CA LEU A 72 20.72 14.38 -16.00
C LEU A 72 20.76 14.06 -14.50
N PHE A 73 20.36 15.00 -13.64
CA PHE A 73 20.21 14.74 -12.21
C PHE A 73 19.24 13.59 -11.94
N LEU A 74 18.06 13.61 -12.55
CA LEU A 74 17.03 12.60 -12.34
C LEU A 74 17.49 11.20 -12.81
N ALA A 75 18.14 11.12 -13.97
CA ALA A 75 18.71 9.87 -14.46
C ALA A 75 19.75 9.28 -13.50
N SER A 76 20.50 10.12 -12.79
CA SER A 76 21.46 9.67 -11.78
C SER A 76 20.82 9.37 -10.42
N ASP A 77 19.87 10.20 -9.98
CA ASP A 77 19.26 10.09 -8.65
C ASP A 77 18.31 8.90 -8.57
N LEU A 78 17.65 8.58 -9.69
CA LEU A 78 16.69 7.49 -9.87
C LEU A 78 17.26 6.26 -10.59
N ASP A 79 18.59 6.16 -10.72
CA ASP A 79 19.24 5.04 -11.40
C ASP A 79 19.01 3.70 -10.66
N LEU A 80 18.47 2.73 -11.40
CA LEU A 80 18.29 1.35 -10.97
C LEU A 80 19.07 0.35 -11.85
N SER A 81 19.89 0.81 -12.79
CA SER A 81 20.60 -0.02 -13.78
C SER A 81 21.42 -1.13 -13.13
N ARG A 82 22.12 -0.80 -12.02
CA ARG A 82 22.94 -1.75 -11.26
C ARG A 82 22.11 -2.86 -10.62
N LEU A 83 20.93 -2.51 -10.08
CA LEU A 83 19.98 -3.46 -9.51
C LEU A 83 19.33 -4.32 -10.60
N ASN A 84 18.93 -3.70 -11.71
CA ASN A 84 18.31 -4.37 -12.85
C ASN A 84 19.23 -5.42 -13.46
N ARG A 85 20.55 -5.17 -13.50
CA ARG A 85 21.54 -6.16 -13.97
C ARG A 85 21.54 -7.46 -13.18
N ILE A 86 21.28 -7.40 -11.88
CA ILE A 86 21.22 -8.59 -11.00
C ILE A 86 19.80 -9.08 -10.75
N HIS A 87 18.78 -8.34 -11.20
CA HIS A 87 17.37 -8.63 -10.91
C HIS A 87 16.97 -10.05 -11.35
N THR A 88 17.46 -10.48 -12.52
CA THR A 88 17.26 -11.83 -13.07
C THR A 88 17.86 -12.95 -12.22
N HIS A 89 18.74 -12.64 -11.28
CA HIS A 89 19.39 -13.60 -10.37
C HIS A 89 18.83 -13.54 -8.95
N LEU A 90 18.11 -12.47 -8.58
CA LEU A 90 17.57 -12.26 -7.23
C LEU A 90 16.55 -13.31 -6.80
N TRP A 91 15.96 -14.06 -7.73
CA TRP A 91 15.08 -15.20 -7.40
C TRP A 91 15.80 -16.28 -6.58
N MET A 92 17.14 -16.36 -6.66
CA MET A 92 17.95 -17.26 -5.84
C MET A 92 18.05 -16.79 -4.39
N ALA A 93 17.92 -15.48 -4.14
CA ALA A 93 17.96 -14.89 -2.79
C ALA A 93 16.60 -14.97 -2.06
N GLY A 94 15.53 -15.40 -2.75
CA GLY A 94 14.22 -15.62 -2.16
C GLY A 94 13.07 -15.15 -3.05
N ARG A 95 11.84 -15.30 -2.55
CA ARG A 95 10.64 -14.79 -3.24
C ARG A 95 10.62 -13.26 -3.14
N PRO A 96 10.33 -12.54 -4.24
CA PRO A 96 10.09 -11.10 -4.19
C PRO A 96 9.03 -10.77 -3.14
N MET A 97 9.42 -9.97 -2.15
CA MET A 97 8.53 -9.48 -1.09
C MET A 97 8.28 -8.00 -1.28
N ARG A 98 7.05 -7.56 -1.02
CA ARG A 98 6.72 -6.15 -0.98
C ARG A 98 7.43 -5.48 0.20
N ALA A 99 7.79 -4.20 0.03
CA ALA A 99 8.30 -3.37 1.11
C ALA A 99 7.33 -3.36 2.30
N ARG A 100 7.89 -3.42 3.51
CA ARG A 100 7.12 -3.27 4.77
C ARG A 100 7.12 -1.80 5.20
N PRO A 101 6.08 -1.32 5.90
CA PRO A 101 6.09 0.00 6.50
C PRO A 101 7.30 0.19 7.42
N LEU A 102 7.84 1.41 7.48
CA LEU A 102 9.10 1.70 8.18
C LEU A 102 9.05 1.37 9.68
N HIS A 103 7.91 1.62 10.33
CA HIS A 103 7.66 1.24 11.72
C HIS A 103 7.91 -0.26 11.98
N ARG A 104 7.57 -1.14 11.03
CA ARG A 104 7.78 -2.59 11.17
C ARG A 104 9.26 -2.95 11.20
N TYR A 105 10.11 -2.23 10.47
CA TYR A 105 11.55 -2.42 10.56
C TYR A 105 12.09 -1.95 11.91
N LYS A 106 11.57 -0.83 12.45
CA LYS A 106 11.93 -0.36 13.79
C LYS A 106 11.54 -1.37 14.89
N MET A 107 10.37 -1.99 14.79
CA MET A 107 9.95 -3.09 15.69
C MET A 107 10.84 -4.34 15.60
N LEU A 108 11.52 -4.55 14.48
CA LEU A 108 12.48 -5.65 14.28
C LEU A 108 13.90 -5.27 14.72
N ASP A 109 14.02 -4.20 15.53
CA ASP A 109 15.27 -3.64 16.01
C ASP A 109 16.27 -3.28 14.89
N MET A 110 15.74 -2.82 13.75
CA MET A 110 16.57 -2.35 12.64
C MET A 110 16.92 -0.88 12.81
N THR A 111 18.21 -0.58 12.63
CA THR A 111 18.76 0.78 12.57
C THR A 111 18.65 1.30 11.15
N VAL A 112 17.97 2.44 10.98
CA VAL A 112 17.81 3.10 9.68
C VAL A 112 19.05 3.94 9.39
N LEU A 113 19.66 3.70 8.23
CA LEU A 113 20.81 4.44 7.72
C LEU A 113 20.41 5.18 6.45
N PRO A 114 20.57 6.51 6.38
CA PRO A 114 20.26 7.27 5.18
C PRO A 114 21.20 6.87 4.04
N THR A 115 20.65 6.79 2.82
CA THR A 115 21.41 6.65 1.57
C THR A 115 20.89 7.65 0.55
N GLN A 116 21.72 8.06 -0.42
CA GLN A 116 21.25 8.80 -1.59
C GLN A 116 20.99 7.88 -2.78
N GLN A 117 21.55 6.67 -2.77
CA GLN A 117 21.45 5.74 -3.89
C GLN A 117 20.09 5.01 -3.89
N MET A 118 19.43 5.01 -5.04
CA MET A 118 18.12 4.40 -5.23
C MET A 118 18.14 2.88 -5.23
N ASP A 119 19.16 2.28 -5.84
CA ASP A 119 19.36 0.82 -5.87
C ASP A 119 19.63 0.19 -4.50
N LEU A 120 19.97 1.00 -3.49
CA LEU A 120 20.16 0.59 -2.10
C LEU A 120 18.94 0.84 -1.20
N HIS A 121 17.89 1.47 -1.70
CA HIS A 121 16.70 1.76 -0.90
C HIS A 121 16.05 0.46 -0.39
N LEU A 122 15.82 0.39 0.93
CA LEU A 122 15.34 -0.78 1.67
C LEU A 122 16.26 -2.01 1.61
N LEU A 123 17.53 -1.84 1.22
CA LEU A 123 18.50 -2.92 1.32
C LEU A 123 18.84 -3.16 2.80
N ARG A 124 18.54 -4.37 3.26
CA ARG A 124 18.85 -4.82 4.62
C ARG A 124 20.18 -5.56 4.63
N TYR A 125 21.03 -5.21 5.60
CA TYR A 125 22.21 -6.00 5.94
C TYR A 125 22.37 -6.05 7.46
N SER A 126 22.41 -7.26 8.04
CA SER A 126 22.41 -7.45 9.50
C SER A 126 21.23 -6.71 10.17
N THR A 127 21.51 -5.84 11.14
CA THR A 127 20.55 -4.97 11.85
C THR A 127 20.39 -3.59 11.20
N LYS A 128 20.91 -3.38 10.00
CA LYS A 128 20.92 -2.09 9.32
C LYS A 128 19.99 -2.10 8.11
N LEU A 129 19.24 -1.01 7.95
CA LEU A 129 18.36 -0.75 6.81
C LEU A 129 18.84 0.49 6.09
N LEU A 130 19.27 0.35 4.84
CA LEU A 130 19.55 1.52 4.00
C LEU A 130 18.21 2.11 3.53
N LEU A 131 18.02 3.40 3.77
CA LEU A 131 16.80 4.10 3.41
C LEU A 131 17.15 5.39 2.70
N LYS A 132 16.74 5.52 1.44
CA LYS A 132 16.78 6.81 0.74
C LYS A 132 15.62 7.69 1.21
N PRO A 133 15.86 8.85 1.86
CA PRO A 133 14.80 9.77 2.26
C PRO A 133 13.94 10.18 1.06
N LEU A 134 12.63 10.34 1.27
CA LEU A 134 11.70 10.69 0.19
C LEU A 134 11.97 12.15 -0.25
N PRO A 135 12.40 12.40 -1.50
CA PRO A 135 12.62 13.75 -2.01
C PRO A 135 11.32 14.52 -2.20
N GLU A 136 11.33 15.81 -1.89
CA GLU A 136 10.16 16.69 -1.99
C GLU A 136 9.71 16.89 -3.44
N TYR A 137 10.64 16.93 -4.40
CA TYR A 137 10.31 17.06 -5.83
C TYR A 137 9.44 15.89 -6.36
N LEU A 138 9.49 14.70 -5.74
CA LEU A 138 8.63 13.57 -6.10
C LEU A 138 7.20 13.73 -5.58
N LEU A 139 6.93 14.70 -4.72
CA LEU A 139 5.60 15.00 -4.19
C LEU A 139 4.91 16.15 -4.93
N ASP A 140 5.60 16.82 -5.84
CA ASP A 140 5.07 17.94 -6.62
C ASP A 140 4.50 17.48 -7.96
N HIS A 141 3.24 17.83 -8.22
CA HIS A 141 2.57 17.40 -9.46
C HIS A 141 3.16 18.10 -10.69
N GLY A 142 3.52 19.38 -10.58
CA GLY A 142 4.10 20.14 -11.69
C GLY A 142 5.42 19.53 -12.15
N PHE A 143 6.27 19.17 -11.20
CA PHE A 143 7.55 18.52 -11.43
C PHE A 143 7.40 17.19 -12.17
N TRP A 144 6.41 16.36 -11.80
CA TRP A 144 6.14 15.12 -12.52
C TRP A 144 5.77 15.37 -13.97
N THR A 145 4.80 16.25 -14.23
CA THR A 145 4.34 16.58 -15.58
C THR A 145 5.49 17.08 -16.45
N GLN A 146 6.38 17.91 -15.89
CA GLN A 146 7.43 18.57 -16.64
C GLN A 146 8.67 17.71 -16.85
N TYR A 147 9.11 16.95 -15.84
CA TYR A 147 10.44 16.31 -15.85
C TYR A 147 10.41 14.78 -15.76
N ILE A 148 9.32 14.16 -15.29
CA ILE A 148 9.26 12.70 -15.09
C ILE A 148 8.38 12.02 -16.15
N CYS A 149 7.17 12.53 -16.40
CA CYS A 149 6.24 11.98 -17.38
C CYS A 149 6.76 11.94 -18.83
N PRO A 150 7.67 12.81 -19.31
CA PRO A 150 8.22 12.68 -20.65
C PRO A 150 9.00 11.38 -20.89
N GLU A 151 9.54 10.76 -19.84
CA GLU A 151 10.40 9.58 -19.93
C GLU A 151 9.82 8.40 -19.15
N ARG A 152 9.48 7.33 -19.88
CA ARG A 152 8.78 6.18 -19.31
C ARG A 152 9.57 5.44 -18.24
N GLU A 153 10.86 5.18 -18.46
CA GLU A 153 11.70 4.45 -17.50
C GLU A 153 11.87 5.24 -16.20
N LEU A 154 11.97 6.57 -16.32
CA LEU A 154 12.05 7.47 -15.19
C LEU A 154 10.73 7.50 -14.40
N HIS A 155 9.60 7.55 -15.11
CA HIS A 155 8.27 7.44 -14.52
C HIS A 155 8.09 6.13 -13.73
N GLU A 156 8.42 5.00 -14.34
CA GLU A 156 8.32 3.67 -13.70
C GLU A 156 9.20 3.59 -12.44
N SER A 157 10.42 4.13 -12.50
CA SER A 157 11.36 4.16 -11.38
C SER A 157 10.88 5.07 -10.24
N ALA A 158 10.43 6.29 -10.56
CA ALA A 158 9.88 7.24 -9.58
C ALA A 158 8.59 6.72 -8.93
N ALA A 159 7.70 6.10 -9.72
CA ALA A 159 6.43 5.56 -9.24
C ALA A 159 6.66 4.34 -8.35
N GLY A 160 7.58 3.45 -8.75
CA GLY A 160 8.01 2.31 -7.94
C GLY A 160 8.59 2.74 -6.60
N PHE A 161 9.37 3.83 -6.58
CA PHE A 161 9.90 4.39 -5.35
C PHE A 161 8.80 4.97 -4.45
N LEU A 162 7.86 5.76 -4.97
CA LEU A 162 6.72 6.23 -4.16
C LEU A 162 5.88 5.08 -3.59
N LEU A 163 5.68 4.01 -4.37
CA LEU A 163 4.94 2.84 -3.94
C LEU A 163 5.60 2.14 -2.73
N SER A 164 6.94 2.19 -2.63
CA SER A 164 7.66 1.63 -1.49
C SER A 164 7.32 2.33 -0.16
N TYR A 165 6.93 3.61 -0.23
CA TYR A 165 6.52 4.44 0.92
C TYR A 165 5.01 4.41 1.20
N GLY A 166 4.19 4.31 0.16
CA GLY A 166 2.73 4.43 0.27
C GLY A 166 1.99 3.18 0.77
N TYR A 167 2.66 2.05 0.91
CA TYR A 167 1.96 0.78 1.17
C TYR A 167 1.60 0.56 2.65
N ASN A 168 0.38 0.97 3.05
CA ASN A 168 -0.17 0.68 4.37
C ASN A 168 -1.10 -0.55 4.36
N ARG A 169 -0.54 -1.72 4.69
CA ARG A 169 -1.29 -2.99 4.73
C ARG A 169 -2.35 -3.04 5.84
N TYR A 170 -2.24 -2.22 6.90
CA TYR A 170 -3.15 -2.28 8.03
C TYR A 170 -4.53 -1.70 7.69
N VAL A 171 -4.58 -0.53 7.05
CA VAL A 171 -5.84 0.14 6.69
C VAL A 171 -6.65 -0.73 5.72
N VAL A 172 -6.00 -1.28 4.69
CA VAL A 172 -6.65 -2.15 3.69
C VAL A 172 -7.10 -3.47 4.32
N PHE A 173 -6.32 -4.04 5.25
CA PHE A 173 -6.71 -5.24 5.98
C PHE A 173 -7.90 -4.96 6.90
N PHE A 174 -7.86 -3.89 7.69
CA PHE A 174 -8.93 -3.56 8.63
C PHE A 174 -10.24 -3.26 7.91
N GLN A 175 -10.21 -2.42 6.87
CA GLN A 175 -11.37 -2.10 6.04
C GLN A 175 -12.07 -3.36 5.51
N ARG A 176 -11.30 -4.35 5.04
CA ARG A 176 -11.87 -5.58 4.48
C ARG A 176 -12.43 -6.54 5.53
N ASN A 177 -11.90 -6.54 6.75
CA ASN A 177 -12.38 -7.40 7.83
C ASN A 177 -13.49 -6.74 8.68
N PHE A 178 -13.56 -5.41 8.70
CA PHE A 178 -14.54 -4.67 9.50
C PHE A 178 -15.98 -4.94 9.07
N SER A 179 -16.23 -5.12 7.77
CA SER A 179 -17.58 -5.42 7.26
C SER A 179 -18.17 -6.70 7.85
N TRP A 180 -17.36 -7.76 8.05
CA TRP A 180 -17.85 -9.02 8.62
C TRP A 180 -18.09 -8.89 10.14
N ILE A 181 -17.21 -8.18 10.84
CA ILE A 181 -17.38 -7.88 12.27
C ILE A 181 -18.68 -7.10 12.51
N LEU A 182 -19.01 -6.16 11.62
CA LEU A 182 -20.26 -5.39 11.66
C LEU A 182 -21.49 -6.30 11.50
N ILE A 183 -21.46 -7.23 10.54
CA ILE A 183 -22.56 -8.20 10.34
C ILE A 183 -22.80 -9.02 11.60
N VAL A 184 -21.73 -9.54 12.21
CA VAL A 184 -21.82 -10.30 13.47
C VAL A 184 -22.41 -9.42 14.57
N PHE A 185 -21.93 -8.18 14.73
CA PHE A 185 -22.43 -7.24 15.74
C PHE A 185 -23.92 -6.92 15.56
N VAL A 186 -24.37 -6.61 14.34
CA VAL A 186 -25.79 -6.34 14.03
C VAL A 186 -26.65 -7.55 14.33
N PHE A 187 -26.19 -8.75 13.99
CA PHE A 187 -26.93 -9.97 14.26
C PHE A 187 -27.08 -10.23 15.76
N PHE A 188 -25.99 -10.13 16.53
CA PHE A 188 -26.06 -10.23 17.99
C PHE A 188 -26.98 -9.16 18.59
N SER A 189 -26.92 -7.91 18.12
CA SER A 189 -27.81 -6.86 18.58
C SER A 189 -29.28 -7.17 18.29
N LEU A 190 -29.60 -7.72 17.12
CA LEU A 190 -30.98 -8.12 16.77
C LEU A 190 -31.48 -9.23 17.69
N VAL A 191 -30.65 -10.24 17.97
CA VAL A 191 -30.99 -11.33 18.91
C VAL A 191 -31.17 -10.81 20.32
N LEU A 192 -30.29 -9.93 20.80
CA LEU A 192 -30.41 -9.30 22.12
C LEU A 192 -31.69 -8.45 22.22
N SER A 193 -32.04 -7.71 21.17
CA SER A 193 -33.31 -6.97 21.13
C SER A 193 -34.52 -7.90 21.15
N ALA A 194 -34.49 -9.03 20.44
CA ALA A 194 -35.56 -10.03 20.48
C ALA A 194 -35.71 -10.69 21.86
N MET A 195 -34.60 -10.89 22.58
CA MET A 195 -34.62 -11.38 23.96
C MET A 195 -35.23 -10.36 24.93
N GLN A 196 -34.92 -9.07 24.73
CA GLN A 196 -35.46 -7.97 25.56
C GLN A 196 -36.99 -7.81 25.42
N VAL A 197 -37.58 -8.16 24.27
CA VAL A 197 -39.03 -8.07 24.00
C VAL A 197 -39.86 -8.93 24.97
N GLY A 198 -39.31 -10.04 25.49
CA GLY A 198 -40.03 -10.89 26.45
C GLY A 198 -40.08 -10.33 27.87
N LEU A 199 -39.12 -9.48 28.25
CA LEU A 199 -38.96 -8.93 29.60
C LEU A 199 -39.64 -7.57 29.79
N SER A 200 -40.08 -6.92 28.72
CA SER A 200 -40.65 -5.57 28.77
C SER A 200 -42.14 -5.51 29.09
N PHE A 201 -42.80 -6.64 29.32
CA PHE A 201 -44.23 -6.67 29.62
C PHE A 201 -44.49 -6.41 31.11
N PRO A 202 -45.33 -5.42 31.48
CA PRO A 202 -45.62 -5.10 32.88
C PRO A 202 -46.25 -6.28 33.63
N GLU A 203 -45.66 -6.63 34.78
CA GLU A 203 -46.08 -7.69 35.70
C GLU A 203 -47.52 -7.52 36.21
N ASP A 204 -48.05 -6.29 36.19
CA ASP A 204 -49.37 -5.91 36.72
C ASP A 204 -50.51 -5.87 35.68
N SER A 205 -50.28 -6.27 34.43
CA SER A 205 -51.33 -6.25 33.41
C SER A 205 -52.26 -7.47 33.52
N SER A 206 -53.50 -7.27 33.95
CA SER A 206 -54.55 -8.29 34.18
C SER A 206 -55.06 -9.01 32.91
N SER A 207 -54.44 -8.75 31.76
CA SER A 207 -54.54 -9.50 30.49
C SER A 207 -53.18 -10.11 30.10
N SER A 208 -52.43 -10.57 31.10
CA SER A 208 -51.07 -11.09 30.94
C SER A 208 -51.02 -12.36 30.07
N LEU A 209 -50.68 -12.16 28.80
CA LEU A 209 -50.17 -13.20 27.89
C LEU A 209 -48.94 -13.94 28.45
N GLN A 210 -48.33 -13.44 29.54
CA GLN A 210 -47.30 -14.12 30.31
C GLN A 210 -47.79 -15.41 31.01
N ASN A 211 -49.07 -15.54 31.36
CA ASN A 211 -49.58 -16.78 31.97
C ASN A 211 -49.97 -17.85 30.94
N SER A 212 -49.90 -17.51 29.65
CA SER A 212 -50.17 -18.47 28.57
C SER A 212 -48.91 -19.30 28.30
N TYR A 213 -48.91 -20.52 28.84
CA TYR A 213 -47.93 -21.57 28.54
C TYR A 213 -47.52 -21.66 27.05
N PRO A 214 -48.44 -21.54 26.05
CA PRO A 214 -48.05 -21.58 24.64
C PRO A 214 -47.19 -20.38 24.20
N PHE A 215 -47.40 -19.19 24.77
CA PHE A 215 -46.67 -17.97 24.38
C PHE A 215 -45.23 -17.99 24.90
N ILE A 216 -45.01 -18.32 26.18
CA ILE A 216 -43.66 -18.46 26.75
C ILE A 216 -42.88 -19.55 26.01
N ARG A 217 -43.52 -20.70 25.74
CA ARG A 217 -42.90 -21.81 25.01
C ARG A 217 -42.49 -21.39 23.59
N ALA A 218 -43.33 -20.63 22.89
CA ALA A 218 -43.03 -20.13 21.55
C ALA A 218 -41.84 -19.15 21.55
N SER A 219 -41.82 -18.18 22.46
CA SER A 219 -40.71 -17.21 22.57
C SER A 219 -39.40 -17.88 22.96
N PHE A 220 -39.42 -18.85 23.88
CA PHE A 220 -38.23 -19.62 24.25
C PHE A 220 -37.67 -20.42 23.07
N VAL A 221 -38.53 -21.14 22.34
CA VAL A 221 -38.11 -21.91 21.16
C VAL A 221 -37.52 -20.99 20.09
N PHE A 222 -38.11 -19.80 19.87
CA PHE A 222 -37.59 -18.83 18.91
C PHE A 222 -36.21 -18.28 19.29
N VAL A 223 -35.99 -17.95 20.57
CA VAL A 223 -34.68 -17.47 21.06
C VAL A 223 -33.61 -18.55 20.94
N VAL A 224 -33.91 -19.78 21.37
CA VAL A 224 -32.97 -20.90 21.27
C VAL A 224 -32.68 -21.21 19.80
N PHE A 225 -33.70 -21.24 18.94
CA PHE A 225 -33.53 -21.45 17.50
C PHE A 225 -32.63 -20.38 16.87
N SER A 226 -32.85 -19.11 17.21
CA SER A 226 -32.03 -18.00 16.74
C SER A 226 -30.56 -18.14 17.19
N MET A 227 -30.32 -18.45 18.46
CA MET A 227 -28.97 -18.67 19.00
C MET A 227 -28.26 -19.84 18.31
N VAL A 228 -28.96 -20.96 18.11
CA VAL A 228 -28.41 -22.13 17.41
C VAL A 228 -28.12 -21.81 15.95
N SER A 229 -28.99 -21.05 15.27
CA SER A 229 -28.76 -20.60 13.90
C SER A 229 -27.47 -19.78 13.76
N VAL A 230 -27.17 -18.87 14.71
CA VAL A 230 -25.90 -18.12 14.75
C VAL A 230 -24.71 -19.08 14.73
N VAL A 231 -24.74 -20.06 15.65
CA VAL A 231 -23.63 -21.01 15.83
C VAL A 231 -23.44 -21.86 14.57
N VAL A 232 -24.53 -22.31 13.95
CA VAL A 232 -24.50 -23.09 12.69
C VAL A 232 -23.90 -22.27 11.55
N VAL A 233 -24.33 -21.01 11.37
CA VAL A 233 -23.79 -20.12 10.33
C VAL A 233 -22.30 -19.85 10.55
N LEU A 234 -21.89 -19.56 11.79
CA LEU A 234 -20.48 -19.34 12.12
C LEU A 234 -19.63 -20.60 11.88
N ALA A 235 -20.13 -21.77 12.27
CA ALA A 235 -19.46 -23.04 12.00
C ALA A 235 -19.31 -23.28 10.49
N PHE A 236 -20.37 -23.04 9.71
CA PHE A 236 -20.35 -23.18 8.26
C PHE A 236 -19.32 -22.25 7.59
N VAL A 237 -19.31 -20.96 7.96
CA VAL A 237 -18.33 -19.99 7.46
C VAL A 237 -16.91 -20.41 7.81
N THR A 238 -16.69 -20.91 9.03
CA THR A 238 -15.37 -21.38 9.48
C THR A 238 -14.90 -22.59 8.67
N ILE A 239 -15.79 -23.54 8.38
CA ILE A 239 -15.49 -24.72 7.55
C ILE A 239 -15.09 -24.30 6.13
N ILE A 240 -15.84 -23.38 5.51
CA ILE A 240 -15.49 -22.84 4.18
C ILE A 240 -14.11 -22.17 4.23
N PHE A 241 -13.86 -21.35 5.24
CA PHE A 241 -12.58 -20.66 5.39
C PHE A 241 -11.41 -21.63 5.51
N ILE A 242 -11.54 -22.67 6.34
CA ILE A 242 -10.52 -23.73 6.47
C ILE A 242 -10.31 -24.42 5.12
N GLY A 243 -11.38 -24.75 4.39
CA GLY A 243 -11.29 -25.33 3.05
C GLY A 243 -10.49 -24.48 2.07
N ILE A 244 -10.81 -23.18 1.99
CA ILE A 244 -10.08 -22.21 1.15
C ILE A 244 -8.62 -22.08 1.59
N PHE A 245 -8.36 -22.04 2.90
CA PHE A 245 -7.01 -21.94 3.44
C PHE A 245 -6.16 -23.15 3.06
N VAL A 246 -6.69 -24.37 3.26
CA VAL A 246 -6.00 -25.62 2.92
C VAL A 246 -5.76 -25.69 1.41
N PHE A 247 -6.77 -25.37 0.59
CA PHE A 247 -6.62 -25.32 -0.86
C PHE A 247 -5.51 -24.36 -1.29
N ASN A 248 -5.51 -23.13 -0.76
CA ASN A 248 -4.48 -22.13 -1.06
C ASN A 248 -3.10 -22.57 -0.56
N MET A 249 -3.01 -23.23 0.59
CA MET A 249 -1.75 -23.77 1.12
C MET A 249 -1.20 -24.89 0.22
N VAL A 250 -2.05 -25.82 -0.21
CA VAL A 250 -1.68 -26.92 -1.13
C VAL A 250 -1.27 -26.35 -2.48
N ALA A 251 -2.03 -25.40 -3.03
CA ALA A 251 -1.68 -24.72 -4.27
C ALA A 251 -0.30 -24.04 -4.17
N ALA A 252 -0.03 -23.34 -3.06
CA ALA A 252 1.26 -22.71 -2.83
C ALA A 252 2.42 -23.72 -2.70
N ILE A 253 2.22 -24.82 -1.96
CA ILE A 253 3.22 -25.88 -1.79
C ILE A 253 3.46 -26.60 -3.13
N SER A 254 2.42 -26.90 -3.89
CA SER A 254 2.53 -27.57 -5.19
C SER A 254 3.29 -26.71 -6.20
N HIS A 255 2.97 -25.41 -6.28
CA HIS A 255 3.70 -24.46 -7.12
C HIS A 255 5.17 -24.37 -6.72
N ALA A 256 5.46 -24.32 -5.41
CA ALA A 256 6.84 -24.30 -4.92
C ALA A 256 7.62 -25.59 -5.29
N LYS A 257 6.98 -26.76 -5.21
CA LYS A 257 7.59 -28.04 -5.60
C LYS A 257 7.83 -28.14 -7.12
N THR A 258 6.87 -27.70 -7.94
CA THR A 258 7.00 -27.72 -9.41
C THR A 258 8.11 -26.80 -9.88
N GLU A 259 8.21 -25.59 -9.30
CA GLU A 259 9.33 -24.67 -9.54
C GLU A 259 10.68 -25.28 -9.17
N GLN A 260 10.79 -25.96 -8.02
CA GLN A 260 12.03 -26.63 -7.62
C GLN A 260 12.45 -27.75 -8.57
N ARG A 261 11.50 -28.51 -9.13
CA ARG A 261 11.81 -29.58 -10.10
C ARG A 261 12.36 -29.00 -11.41
N LYS A 262 11.71 -27.99 -11.98
CA LYS A 262 12.19 -27.30 -13.18
C LYS A 262 13.59 -26.70 -12.97
N ARG A 263 13.86 -26.16 -11.78
CA ARG A 263 15.19 -25.62 -11.43
C ARG A 263 16.26 -26.71 -11.38
N LYS A 264 15.96 -27.91 -10.90
CA LYS A 264 16.89 -29.04 -10.91
C LYS A 264 17.14 -29.55 -12.33
N GLU A 265 16.12 -29.60 -13.17
CA GLU A 265 16.27 -29.99 -14.59
C GLU A 265 17.16 -29.00 -15.34
N LEU A 266 16.91 -27.70 -15.22
CA LEU A 266 17.74 -26.67 -15.85
C LEU A 266 19.18 -26.63 -15.31
N ALA A 267 19.40 -26.98 -14.04
CA ALA A 267 20.74 -27.11 -13.48
C ALA A 267 21.49 -28.32 -14.07
N ARG A 268 20.82 -29.47 -14.21
CA ARG A 268 21.38 -30.67 -14.84
C ARG A 268 21.70 -30.45 -16.33
N GLU A 269 20.79 -29.81 -17.07
CA GLU A 269 21.01 -29.48 -18.49
C GLU A 269 22.24 -28.56 -18.68
N LYS A 270 22.45 -27.60 -17.77
CA LYS A 270 23.66 -26.76 -17.77
C LYS A 270 24.93 -27.54 -17.43
N GLU A 271 24.87 -28.47 -16.49
CA GLU A 271 26.01 -29.33 -16.13
C GLU A 271 26.38 -30.29 -17.27
N GLU A 272 25.40 -30.84 -17.99
CA GLU A 272 25.61 -31.68 -19.17
C GLU A 272 26.24 -30.86 -20.31
N LYS A 273 25.66 -29.70 -20.63
CA LYS A 273 26.20 -28.82 -21.68
C LYS A 273 27.62 -28.31 -21.39
N ASN A 274 27.98 -28.12 -20.13
CA ASN A 274 29.34 -27.72 -19.74
C ASN A 274 30.35 -28.88 -19.73
N ARG A 275 29.88 -30.13 -19.85
CA ARG A 275 30.73 -31.33 -19.92
C ARG A 275 31.06 -31.71 -21.37
N ASP A 276 30.23 -31.27 -22.32
CA ASP A 276 30.38 -31.53 -23.75
C ASP A 276 31.21 -30.47 -24.50
N VAL A 277 31.77 -29.48 -23.79
CA VAL A 277 32.66 -28.41 -24.28
C VAL A 277 34.06 -28.61 -23.71
#